data_AF-A0A4S2S1G2-F1
#
_entry.id   AF-A0A4S2S1G2-F1
#
_cell.length_a   1.000
_cell.length_b   1.000
_cell.length_c   1.000
_cell.angle_alpha   90.00
_cell.angle_beta   90.00
_cell.angle_gamma   90.00
#
_symmetry.space_group_name_H-M   'P 1'
#
loop_
_entity.id
_entity.type
_entity.pdbx_description
1 polymer ?
#
loop_
_entity_poly.entity_id
_entity_poly.type
_entity_poly.pdbx_seq_one_letter_code
_entity_poly.pdbx_strand_id
1 'polypeptide(L)'
;MELDKRPPGDGGEGCLVGVIRVPVKIVALIVVLPVRVVWDLLVAFGQAAARHVLRPLSVYVLQPVLRGIGRVLTVLLKLVFVWPWVGLWRYVLRPLYAHLLAPVGRALYAYLLRPLGEALAWVGRGGMRYLLAPLAKGVMWLVRAVCMTLFVWPWVGLWRYVLAPVGRGLLWVGAGFHRYVLTPVGHGLAAMGSVLYRYLLRPVGIGVYRYVLVPLWQVLVWAWHVAGRIVRAVWRGVRLAGWVLVGWPAAQVYRHVLTPVGHVVRDVWRTVRATVREVRADVRRVLFGGPGREPVRSRARTLGSTTAAGKNAPAPEISLHEQKQG
;
A
#
# COMPACT_ATOMS: atom_id res chain seq x y z
N MET A 1 64.51 -42.25 -42.31
CA MET A 1 65.06 -41.98 -40.97
C MET A 1 63.96 -42.26 -39.96
N GLU A 2 64.12 -43.35 -39.19
CA GLU A 2 64.17 -43.33 -37.72
C GLU A 2 63.39 -42.20 -37.01
N LEU A 3 62.55 -42.43 -35.99
CA LEU A 3 62.76 -43.31 -34.85
C LEU A 3 61.45 -43.71 -34.16
N ASP A 4 61.50 -44.95 -33.70
CA ASP A 4 60.88 -45.54 -32.53
C ASP A 4 60.44 -44.57 -31.40
N LYS A 5 59.19 -44.72 -30.97
CA LYS A 5 58.76 -44.50 -29.58
C LYS A 5 57.72 -45.56 -29.21
N ARG A 6 58.19 -46.72 -28.75
CA ARG A 6 57.40 -47.64 -27.92
C ARG A 6 56.86 -46.93 -26.66
N PRO A 7 55.57 -47.06 -26.32
CA PRO A 7 55.11 -46.85 -24.95
C PRO A 7 55.50 -48.06 -24.07
N PRO A 8 55.81 -47.86 -22.78
CA PRO A 8 56.12 -48.95 -21.87
C PRO A 8 54.85 -49.76 -21.56
N GLY A 9 55.07 -51.05 -21.28
CA GLY A 9 54.02 -52.05 -21.12
C GLY A 9 53.00 -51.73 -20.03
N ASP A 10 51.73 -51.82 -20.42
CA ASP A 10 50.62 -52.04 -19.50
C ASP A 10 50.32 -53.55 -19.51
N GLY A 11 51.20 -54.29 -18.85
CA GLY A 11 51.06 -55.71 -18.63
C GLY A 11 50.12 -55.95 -17.45
N GLY A 12 48.93 -56.47 -17.73
CA GLY A 12 48.13 -57.21 -16.75
C GLY A 12 47.05 -56.44 -15.98
N GLU A 13 46.97 -55.11 -16.06
CA GLU A 13 45.93 -54.36 -15.34
C GLU A 13 44.63 -54.21 -16.15
N GLY A 14 44.67 -54.34 -17.49
CA GLY A 14 43.49 -54.15 -18.35
C GLY A 14 42.39 -55.22 -18.25
N CYS A 15 42.73 -56.50 -18.03
CA CYS A 15 41.73 -57.59 -18.00
C CYS A 15 41.09 -57.79 -16.62
N LEU A 16 41.81 -57.67 -15.51
CA LEU A 16 41.25 -57.77 -14.17
C LEU A 16 40.47 -56.51 -13.78
N VAL A 17 40.99 -55.32 -14.12
CA VAL A 17 40.25 -54.06 -13.92
C VAL A 17 39.04 -54.00 -14.85
N GLY A 18 39.12 -54.56 -16.07
CA GLY A 18 37.99 -54.72 -16.98
C GLY A 18 36.92 -55.67 -16.44
N VAL A 19 37.28 -56.89 -16.06
CA VAL A 19 36.35 -57.92 -15.56
C VAL A 19 35.74 -57.56 -14.20
N ILE A 20 36.40 -56.75 -13.37
CA ILE A 20 35.82 -56.24 -12.12
C ILE A 20 35.00 -54.95 -12.37
N ARG A 21 35.47 -54.04 -13.23
CA ARG A 21 34.71 -52.81 -13.53
C ARG A 21 33.47 -53.07 -14.37
N VAL A 22 33.41 -54.11 -15.20
CA VAL A 22 32.21 -54.43 -15.99
C VAL A 22 31.02 -54.76 -15.08
N PRO A 23 31.08 -55.72 -14.14
CA PRO A 23 29.98 -56.01 -13.22
C PRO A 23 29.74 -54.86 -12.24
N VAL A 24 30.79 -54.20 -11.73
CA VAL A 24 30.61 -53.01 -10.87
C VAL A 24 29.92 -51.88 -11.63
N LYS A 25 30.27 -51.64 -12.90
CA LYS A 25 29.56 -50.67 -13.75
C LYS A 25 28.14 -51.12 -14.03
N ILE A 26 27.88 -52.40 -14.28
CA ILE A 26 26.52 -52.91 -14.52
C ILE A 26 25.66 -52.76 -13.27
N VAL A 27 26.16 -53.09 -12.08
CA VAL A 27 25.45 -52.92 -10.80
C VAL A 27 25.27 -51.44 -10.50
N ALA A 28 26.31 -50.63 -10.69
CA ALA A 28 26.20 -49.18 -10.57
C ALA A 28 25.20 -48.62 -11.58
N LEU A 29 25.10 -49.14 -12.80
CA LEU A 29 24.11 -48.70 -13.78
C LEU A 29 22.70 -49.16 -13.34
N ILE A 30 22.53 -50.40 -12.91
CA ILE A 30 21.24 -50.92 -12.41
C ILE A 30 20.77 -50.18 -11.16
N VAL A 31 21.65 -49.65 -10.32
CA VAL A 31 21.27 -48.92 -9.11
C VAL A 31 21.18 -47.41 -9.37
N VAL A 32 22.21 -46.84 -9.99
CA VAL A 32 22.30 -45.39 -10.23
C VAL A 32 21.33 -44.97 -11.30
N LEU A 33 21.11 -45.74 -12.37
CA LEU A 33 20.20 -45.33 -13.45
C LEU A 33 18.75 -45.19 -12.97
N PRO A 34 18.13 -46.12 -12.23
CA PRO A 34 16.79 -45.89 -11.68
C PRO A 34 16.77 -44.80 -10.62
N VAL A 35 17.80 -44.66 -9.78
CA VAL A 35 17.89 -43.52 -8.85
C VAL A 35 17.97 -42.20 -9.62
N ARG A 36 18.70 -42.15 -10.75
CA ARG A 36 18.81 -40.99 -11.62
C ARG A 36 17.50 -40.69 -12.33
N VAL A 37 16.79 -41.70 -12.81
CA VAL A 37 15.48 -41.57 -13.46
C VAL A 37 14.44 -41.09 -12.45
N VAL A 38 14.44 -41.62 -11.23
CA VAL A 38 13.60 -41.14 -10.14
C VAL A 38 13.94 -39.70 -9.78
N TRP A 39 15.23 -39.35 -9.74
CA TRP A 39 15.68 -37.98 -9.49
C TRP A 39 15.27 -37.03 -10.61
N ASP A 40 15.44 -37.40 -11.89
CA ASP A 40 15.03 -36.60 -13.03
C ASP A 40 13.51 -36.45 -13.11
N LEU A 41 12.73 -37.48 -12.73
CA LEU A 41 11.28 -37.40 -12.57
C LEU A 41 10.89 -36.46 -11.42
N LEU A 42 11.59 -36.51 -10.29
CA LEU A 42 11.35 -35.61 -9.15
C LEU A 42 11.68 -34.16 -9.50
N VAL A 43 12.78 -33.93 -10.20
CA VAL A 43 13.19 -32.61 -10.68
C VAL A 43 12.22 -32.12 -11.74
N ALA A 44 11.82 -32.96 -12.70
CA ALA A 44 10.84 -32.62 -13.72
C ALA A 44 9.47 -32.30 -13.10
N PHE A 45 9.04 -33.06 -12.09
CA PHE A 45 7.81 -32.81 -11.34
C PHE A 45 7.91 -31.51 -10.52
N GLY A 46 9.06 -31.26 -9.88
CA GLY A 46 9.37 -30.02 -9.20
C GLY A 46 9.37 -28.80 -10.14
N GLN A 47 9.91 -28.94 -11.36
CA GLN A 47 9.93 -27.89 -12.37
C GLN A 47 8.59 -27.69 -13.08
N ALA A 48 7.79 -28.75 -13.21
CA ALA A 48 6.41 -28.67 -13.67
C ALA A 48 5.55 -27.94 -12.64
N ALA A 49 5.65 -28.31 -11.35
CA ALA A 49 5.02 -27.60 -10.24
C ALA A 49 5.50 -26.14 -10.14
N ALA A 50 6.80 -25.90 -10.35
CA ALA A 50 7.36 -24.56 -10.38
C ALA A 50 6.78 -23.70 -11.51
N ARG A 51 6.59 -24.28 -12.71
CA ARG A 51 6.08 -23.56 -13.88
C ARG A 51 4.56 -23.38 -13.87
N HIS A 52 3.80 -24.38 -13.44
CA HIS A 52 2.34 -24.38 -13.52
C HIS A 52 1.67 -23.85 -12.25
N VAL A 53 2.31 -23.93 -11.08
CA VAL A 53 1.72 -23.48 -9.81
C VAL A 53 2.47 -22.29 -9.26
N LEU A 54 3.78 -22.40 -9.04
CA LEU A 54 4.55 -21.31 -8.42
C LEU A 54 4.71 -20.09 -9.34
N ARG A 55 4.89 -20.27 -10.65
CA ARG A 55 5.04 -19.15 -11.59
C ARG A 55 3.77 -18.29 -11.74
N PRO A 56 2.58 -18.85 -11.97
CA PRO A 56 1.36 -18.05 -11.98
C PRO A 56 1.04 -17.50 -10.58
N LEU A 57 1.24 -18.26 -9.51
CA LEU A 57 0.98 -17.75 -8.16
C LEU A 57 1.92 -16.59 -7.78
N SER A 58 3.19 -16.66 -8.17
CA SER A 58 4.17 -15.59 -7.93
C SER A 58 3.90 -14.34 -8.75
N VAL A 59 3.48 -14.47 -10.01
CA VAL A 59 3.18 -13.32 -10.88
C VAL A 59 1.82 -12.70 -10.57
N TYR A 60 0.78 -13.50 -10.32
CA TYR A 60 -0.58 -12.99 -10.11
C TYR A 60 -0.89 -12.62 -8.67
N VAL A 61 -0.24 -13.25 -7.68
CA VAL A 61 -0.54 -13.00 -6.26
C VAL A 61 0.63 -12.33 -5.57
N LEU A 62 1.84 -12.90 -5.68
CA LEU A 62 2.98 -12.41 -4.91
C LEU A 62 3.48 -11.05 -5.41
N GLN A 63 3.56 -10.82 -6.73
CA GLN A 63 3.96 -9.54 -7.30
C GLN A 63 3.05 -8.34 -6.94
N PRO A 64 1.71 -8.41 -7.09
CA PRO A 64 0.85 -7.30 -6.69
C PRO A 64 0.84 -7.08 -5.18
N VAL A 65 0.92 -8.15 -4.37
CA VAL A 65 1.03 -8.06 -2.92
C VAL A 65 2.34 -7.38 -2.50
N LEU A 66 3.48 -7.80 -3.07
CA LEU A 66 4.79 -7.19 -2.80
C LEU A 66 4.84 -5.73 -3.25
N ARG A 67 4.24 -5.38 -4.41
CA ARG A 67 4.13 -3.97 -4.83
C ARG A 67 3.22 -3.16 -3.93
N GLY A 68 2.11 -3.74 -3.47
CA GLY A 68 1.21 -3.13 -2.50
C GLY A 68 1.93 -2.83 -1.19
N ILE A 69 2.60 -3.84 -0.62
CA ILE A 69 3.41 -3.71 0.60
C ILE A 69 4.53 -2.69 0.39
N GLY A 70 5.24 -2.75 -0.74
CA GLY A 70 6.31 -1.80 -1.05
C GLY A 70 5.82 -0.36 -1.14
N ARG A 71 4.63 -0.11 -1.73
CA ARG A 71 4.00 1.21 -1.74
C ARG A 71 3.57 1.66 -0.36
N VAL A 72 2.93 0.79 0.41
CA VAL A 72 2.48 1.12 1.77
C VAL A 72 3.69 1.45 2.64
N LEU A 73 4.75 0.64 2.58
CA LEU A 73 5.98 0.84 3.33
C LEU A 73 6.70 2.13 2.93
N THR A 74 6.78 2.43 1.62
CA THR A 74 7.39 3.69 1.16
C THR A 74 6.56 4.90 1.56
N VAL A 75 5.22 4.83 1.51
CA VAL A 75 4.35 5.90 1.99
C VAL A 75 4.53 6.09 3.49
N LEU A 76 4.50 5.02 4.28
CA LEU A 76 4.72 5.07 5.73
C LEU A 76 6.09 5.67 6.07
N LEU A 77 7.15 5.22 5.39
CA LEU A 77 8.51 5.74 5.60
C LEU A 77 8.58 7.25 5.27
N LYS A 78 7.95 7.67 4.17
CA LYS A 78 7.89 9.09 3.79
C LYS A 78 7.08 9.91 4.80
N LEU A 79 6.02 9.33 5.35
CA LEU A 79 5.12 9.99 6.29
C LEU A 79 5.72 10.07 7.69
N VAL A 80 6.50 9.07 8.12
CA VAL A 80 7.17 9.05 9.42
C VAL A 80 8.49 9.81 9.40
N PHE A 81 9.25 9.76 8.30
CA PHE A 81 10.60 10.32 8.28
C PHE A 81 10.65 11.68 7.60
N VAL A 82 10.06 11.79 6.41
CA VAL A 82 10.18 13.01 5.59
C VAL A 82 9.24 14.10 6.08
N TRP A 83 7.98 13.77 6.37
CA TRP A 83 6.99 14.76 6.79
C TRP A 83 7.32 15.44 8.13
N PRO A 84 7.72 14.72 9.21
CA PRO A 84 8.10 15.34 10.47
C PRO A 84 9.37 16.18 10.33
N TRP A 85 10.35 15.73 9.55
CA TRP A 85 11.56 16.52 9.30
C TRP A 85 11.28 17.78 8.48
N VAL A 86 10.43 17.70 7.45
CA VAL A 86 10.01 18.86 6.67
C VAL A 86 9.19 19.83 7.52
N GLY A 87 8.32 19.31 8.39
CA GLY A 87 7.59 20.09 9.38
C GLY A 87 8.55 20.80 10.35
N LEU A 88 9.48 20.06 10.94
CA LEU A 88 10.49 20.61 11.84
C LEU A 88 11.34 21.70 11.15
N TRP A 89 11.73 21.48 9.90
CA TRP A 89 12.49 22.47 9.13
C TRP A 89 11.69 23.75 8.87
N ARG A 90 10.43 23.61 8.44
CA ARG A 90 9.56 24.75 8.11
C ARG A 90 9.09 25.52 9.34
N TYR A 91 8.73 24.82 10.41
CA TYR A 91 8.09 25.40 11.60
C TYR A 91 9.06 25.73 12.73
N VAL A 92 10.21 25.06 12.82
CA VAL A 92 11.18 25.32 13.89
C VAL A 92 12.44 25.95 13.33
N LEU A 93 13.09 25.32 12.35
CA LEU A 93 14.42 25.78 11.90
C LEU A 93 14.37 27.10 11.11
N ARG A 94 13.39 27.27 10.22
CA ARG A 94 13.20 28.53 9.47
C ARG A 94 12.95 29.74 10.36
N PRO A 95 11.97 29.72 11.31
CA PRO A 95 11.75 30.85 12.18
C PRO A 95 12.89 31.07 13.16
N LEU A 96 13.53 30.00 13.68
CA LEU A 96 14.69 30.10 14.55
C LEU A 96 15.88 30.76 13.83
N TYR A 97 16.17 30.37 12.59
CA TYR A 97 17.21 31.01 11.78
C TYR A 97 16.88 32.49 11.49
N ALA A 98 15.62 32.79 11.15
CA ALA A 98 15.19 34.15 10.86
C ALA A 98 15.21 35.06 12.10
N HIS A 99 14.88 34.54 13.28
CA HIS A 99 14.80 35.33 14.51
C HIS A 99 16.13 35.40 15.27
N LEU A 100 16.99 34.37 15.21
CA LEU A 100 18.31 34.39 15.86
C LEU A 100 19.44 34.78 14.92
N LEU A 101 19.56 34.13 13.76
CA LEU A 101 20.75 34.30 12.90
C LEU A 101 20.72 35.59 12.08
N ALA A 102 19.54 36.03 11.61
CA ALA A 102 19.44 37.24 10.81
C ALA A 102 19.72 38.55 11.58
N PRO A 103 19.27 38.75 12.84
CA PRO A 103 19.64 39.94 13.61
C PRO A 103 21.08 39.85 14.12
N VAL A 104 21.55 38.69 14.58
CA VAL A 104 22.93 38.52 15.05
C VAL A 104 23.92 38.71 13.89
N GLY A 105 23.65 38.16 12.71
CA GLY A 105 24.49 38.35 11.53
C GLY A 105 24.51 39.80 11.05
N ARG A 106 23.36 40.51 11.09
CA ARG A 106 23.29 41.94 10.76
C ARG A 106 23.99 42.82 11.79
N ALA A 107 23.84 42.52 13.07
CA ALA A 107 24.51 43.24 14.14
C ALA A 107 26.03 43.03 14.08
N LEU A 108 26.50 41.80 13.88
CA LEU A 108 27.93 41.50 13.75
C LEU A 108 28.55 42.17 12.52
N TYR A 109 27.85 42.19 11.39
CA TYR A 109 28.30 42.90 10.20
C TYR A 109 28.34 44.42 10.40
N ALA A 110 27.30 44.99 11.01
CA ALA A 110 27.18 46.43 11.22
C ALA A 110 28.16 46.96 12.29
N TYR A 111 28.38 46.23 13.37
CA TYR A 111 29.24 46.66 14.48
C TYR A 111 30.71 46.26 14.32
N LEU A 112 31.02 45.15 13.64
CA LEU A 112 32.39 44.64 13.57
C LEU A 112 33.04 44.86 12.20
N LEU A 113 32.35 44.49 11.10
CA LEU A 113 32.93 44.59 9.76
C LEU A 113 32.85 45.99 9.16
N ARG A 114 31.77 46.73 9.45
CA ARG A 114 31.57 48.07 8.88
C ARG A 114 32.62 49.10 9.34
N PRO A 115 32.92 49.26 10.64
CA PRO A 115 33.94 50.23 11.07
C PRO A 115 35.36 49.78 10.67
N LEU A 116 35.64 48.48 10.71
CA LEU A 116 36.95 47.94 10.32
C LEU A 116 37.19 48.10 8.81
N GLY A 117 36.15 47.89 8.00
CA GLY A 117 36.19 48.12 6.56
C GLY A 117 36.30 49.59 6.19
N GLU A 118 35.63 50.49 6.91
CA GLU A 118 35.77 51.94 6.70
C GLU A 118 37.15 52.45 7.10
N ALA A 119 37.74 51.96 8.20
CA ALA A 119 39.08 52.31 8.63
C ALA A 119 40.16 51.80 7.66
N LEU A 120 40.11 50.53 7.25
CA LEU A 120 41.05 49.96 6.25
C LEU A 120 40.91 50.66 4.90
N ALA A 121 39.68 50.95 4.48
CA ALA A 121 39.45 51.62 3.22
C ALA A 121 39.76 53.12 3.30
N TRP A 122 39.75 53.77 4.47
CA TRP A 122 40.22 55.16 4.60
C TRP A 122 41.75 55.25 4.45
N VAL A 123 42.49 54.35 5.11
CA VAL A 123 43.96 54.26 5.00
C VAL A 123 44.40 53.83 3.61
N GLY A 124 43.74 52.82 3.02
CA GLY A 124 44.03 52.34 1.67
C GLY A 124 43.61 53.33 0.57
N ARG A 125 42.47 54.02 0.72
CA ARG A 125 42.01 55.00 -0.29
C ARG A 125 42.74 56.34 -0.18
N GLY A 126 43.20 56.75 1.00
CA GLY A 126 43.95 58.00 1.19
C GLY A 126 45.29 57.98 0.47
N GLY A 127 46.12 56.96 0.71
CA GLY A 127 47.45 56.86 0.06
C GLY A 127 47.38 56.50 -1.42
N MET A 128 46.50 55.58 -1.80
CA MET A 128 46.43 55.06 -3.18
C MET A 128 45.75 56.04 -4.16
N ARG A 129 44.76 56.83 -3.72
CA ARG A 129 44.03 57.74 -4.62
C ARG A 129 44.78 59.01 -4.99
N TYR A 130 45.66 59.52 -4.13
CA TYR A 130 46.35 60.77 -4.44
C TYR A 130 47.57 60.56 -5.36
N LEU A 131 48.25 59.41 -5.29
CA LEU A 131 49.46 59.14 -6.08
C LEU A 131 49.21 58.22 -7.29
N LEU A 132 48.52 57.08 -7.11
CA LEU A 132 48.31 56.12 -8.21
C LEU A 132 47.09 56.43 -9.08
N ALA A 133 46.04 57.08 -8.55
CA ALA A 133 44.85 57.34 -9.36
C ALA A 133 45.08 58.29 -10.54
N PRO A 134 45.80 59.43 -10.46
CA PRO A 134 46.00 60.27 -11.64
C PRO A 134 46.88 59.56 -12.69
N LEU A 135 47.92 58.85 -12.24
CA LEU A 135 48.86 58.16 -13.14
C LEU A 135 48.21 56.94 -13.82
N ALA A 136 47.53 56.08 -13.05
CA ALA A 136 46.84 54.92 -13.58
C ALA A 136 45.65 55.31 -14.45
N LYS A 137 44.93 56.40 -14.12
CA LYS A 137 43.79 56.87 -14.92
C LYS A 137 44.25 57.50 -16.23
N GLY A 138 45.39 58.19 -16.25
CA GLY A 138 46.01 58.69 -17.48
C GLY A 138 46.45 57.55 -18.42
N VAL A 139 47.20 56.58 -17.89
CA VAL A 139 47.68 55.42 -18.68
C VAL A 139 46.52 54.54 -19.15
N MET A 140 45.57 54.24 -18.27
CA MET A 140 44.38 53.45 -18.62
C MET A 140 43.50 54.17 -19.64
N TRP A 141 43.40 55.51 -19.59
CA TRP A 141 42.65 56.26 -20.59
C TRP A 141 43.31 56.16 -21.96
N LEU A 142 44.64 56.27 -22.06
CA LEU A 142 45.38 56.09 -23.31
C LEU A 142 45.24 54.66 -23.86
N VAL A 143 45.50 53.65 -23.04
CA VAL A 143 45.38 52.23 -23.46
C VAL A 143 43.95 51.91 -23.88
N ARG A 144 42.95 52.39 -23.12
CA ARG A 144 41.54 52.18 -23.45
C ARG A 144 41.13 52.95 -24.70
N ALA A 145 41.63 54.17 -24.91
CA ALA A 145 41.35 54.95 -26.11
C ALA A 145 41.93 54.26 -27.34
N VAL A 146 43.20 53.81 -27.29
CA VAL A 146 43.84 53.09 -28.39
C VAL A 146 43.12 51.77 -28.68
N CYS A 147 42.77 51.00 -27.65
CA CYS A 147 42.05 49.74 -27.80
C CYS A 147 40.61 49.96 -28.34
N MET A 148 39.89 50.98 -27.87
CA MET A 148 38.58 51.33 -28.43
C MET A 148 38.67 51.80 -29.88
N THR A 149 39.68 52.59 -30.23
CA THR A 149 39.84 53.11 -31.58
C THR A 149 40.27 52.03 -32.57
N LEU A 150 41.14 51.10 -32.17
CA LEU A 150 41.62 50.03 -33.05
C LEU A 150 40.66 48.84 -33.14
N PHE A 151 39.97 48.49 -32.03
CA PHE A 151 39.16 47.28 -31.99
C PHE A 151 37.66 47.60 -32.06
N VAL A 152 37.21 48.53 -31.23
CA VAL A 152 35.78 48.82 -31.09
C VAL A 152 35.27 49.66 -32.24
N TRP A 153 35.98 50.68 -32.70
CA TRP A 153 35.50 51.55 -33.79
C TRP A 153 35.36 50.83 -35.14
N PRO A 154 36.33 50.02 -35.60
CA PRO A 154 36.17 49.25 -36.84
C PRO A 154 35.07 48.21 -36.72
N TRP A 155 34.98 47.52 -35.57
CA TRP A 155 33.92 46.54 -35.35
C TRP A 155 32.54 47.18 -35.22
N VAL A 156 32.41 48.31 -34.54
CA VAL A 156 31.16 49.09 -34.42
C VAL A 156 30.80 49.70 -35.78
N GLY A 157 31.77 50.13 -36.58
CA GLY A 157 31.55 50.54 -37.96
C GLY A 157 30.98 49.39 -38.79
N LEU A 158 31.63 48.24 -38.76
CA LEU A 158 31.16 47.02 -39.45
C LEU A 158 29.77 46.59 -38.95
N TRP A 159 29.53 46.66 -37.64
CA TRP A 159 28.25 46.32 -37.05
C TRP A 159 27.15 47.30 -37.47
N ARG A 160 27.43 48.60 -37.45
CA ARG A 160 26.44 49.65 -37.69
C ARG A 160 26.14 49.85 -39.18
N TYR A 161 27.15 49.70 -40.04
CA TYR A 161 27.01 49.89 -41.48
C TYR A 161 26.74 48.61 -42.27
N VAL A 162 27.10 47.42 -41.76
CA VAL A 162 26.93 46.16 -42.50
C VAL A 162 25.98 45.20 -41.78
N LEU A 163 26.27 44.80 -40.54
CA LEU A 163 25.43 43.78 -39.86
C LEU A 163 24.05 44.29 -39.47
N ALA A 164 23.92 45.53 -38.98
CA ALA A 164 22.65 46.09 -38.56
C ALA A 164 21.65 46.29 -39.71
N PRO A 165 22.03 46.77 -40.91
CA PRO A 165 21.12 46.81 -42.05
C PRO A 165 20.83 45.41 -42.61
N VAL A 166 21.82 44.52 -42.69
CA VAL A 166 21.62 43.15 -43.17
C VAL A 166 20.69 42.36 -42.24
N GLY A 167 20.90 42.46 -40.93
CA GLY A 167 20.05 41.82 -39.93
C GLY A 167 18.62 42.37 -39.94
N ARG A 168 18.45 43.69 -40.07
CA ARG A 168 17.11 44.30 -40.21
C ARG A 168 16.43 43.89 -41.51
N GLY A 169 17.17 43.81 -42.63
CA GLY A 169 16.65 43.31 -43.90
C GLY A 169 16.20 41.85 -43.80
N LEU A 170 17.02 40.99 -43.20
CA LEU A 170 16.70 39.57 -43.03
C LEU A 170 15.50 39.35 -42.11
N LEU A 171 15.41 40.12 -41.02
CA LEU A 171 14.24 40.10 -40.13
C LEU A 171 12.98 40.64 -40.81
N TRP A 172 13.09 41.65 -41.67
CA TRP A 172 11.93 42.19 -42.40
C TRP A 172 11.41 41.19 -43.45
N VAL A 173 12.32 40.50 -44.16
CA VAL A 173 11.97 39.42 -45.09
C VAL A 173 11.38 38.22 -44.35
N GLY A 174 11.99 37.79 -43.25
CA GLY A 174 11.48 36.70 -42.43
C GLY A 174 10.12 37.01 -41.80
N ALA A 175 9.93 38.23 -41.30
CA ALA A 175 8.66 38.70 -40.77
C ALA A 175 7.60 38.82 -41.87
N GLY A 176 7.96 39.32 -43.06
CA GLY A 176 7.09 39.35 -44.22
C GLY A 176 6.61 37.96 -44.62
N PHE A 177 7.54 37.00 -44.75
CA PHE A 177 7.21 35.61 -45.09
C PHE A 177 6.28 34.97 -44.05
N HIS A 178 6.56 35.16 -42.75
CA HIS A 178 5.70 34.65 -41.69
C HIS A 178 4.28 35.26 -41.73
N ARG A 179 4.18 36.57 -41.99
CA ARG A 179 2.91 37.30 -41.95
C ARG A 179 2.05 37.08 -43.20
N TYR A 180 2.67 37.02 -44.37
CA TYR A 180 1.96 36.86 -45.65
C TYR A 180 1.75 35.42 -46.07
N VAL A 181 2.60 34.47 -45.63
CA VAL A 181 2.51 33.06 -46.08
C VAL A 181 2.05 32.15 -44.94
N LEU A 182 2.74 32.14 -43.80
CA LEU A 182 2.42 31.19 -42.72
C LEU A 182 1.10 31.51 -42.02
N THR A 183 0.80 32.80 -41.82
CA THR A 183 -0.41 33.21 -41.08
C THR A 183 -1.72 32.90 -41.81
N PRO A 184 -1.91 33.18 -43.11
CA PRO A 184 -3.14 32.80 -43.82
C PRO A 184 -3.26 31.29 -44.02
N VAL A 185 -2.15 30.60 -44.29
CA VAL A 185 -2.15 29.12 -44.44
C VAL A 185 -2.51 28.46 -43.10
N GLY A 186 -1.96 28.95 -41.98
CA GLY A 186 -2.28 28.46 -40.64
C GLY A 186 -3.75 28.68 -40.27
N HIS A 187 -4.29 29.86 -40.54
CA HIS A 187 -5.72 30.14 -40.31
C HIS A 187 -6.63 29.31 -41.23
N GLY A 188 -6.25 29.09 -42.49
CA GLY A 188 -7.00 28.23 -43.41
C GLY A 188 -7.07 26.77 -42.94
N LEU A 189 -5.92 26.21 -42.52
CA LEU A 189 -5.84 24.84 -42.02
C LEU A 189 -6.58 24.68 -40.68
N ALA A 190 -6.45 25.65 -39.78
CA ALA A 190 -7.14 25.65 -38.49
C ALA A 190 -8.66 25.81 -38.65
N ALA A 191 -9.11 26.69 -39.56
CA ALA A 191 -10.52 26.85 -39.88
C ALA A 191 -11.08 25.54 -40.43
N MET A 192 -10.39 24.91 -41.38
CA MET A 192 -10.79 23.64 -41.98
C MET A 192 -10.85 22.51 -40.93
N GLY A 193 -9.84 22.40 -40.07
CA GLY A 193 -9.84 21.44 -38.95
C GLY A 193 -10.96 21.71 -37.95
N SER A 194 -11.27 22.97 -37.66
CA SER A 194 -12.34 23.34 -36.72
C SER A 194 -13.74 23.04 -37.26
N VAL A 195 -13.95 23.22 -38.57
CA VAL A 195 -15.20 22.88 -39.27
C VAL A 195 -15.37 21.37 -39.28
N LEU A 196 -14.33 20.61 -39.63
CA LEU A 196 -14.35 19.15 -39.60
C LEU A 196 -14.64 18.62 -38.19
N TYR A 197 -14.03 19.21 -37.16
CA TYR A 197 -14.29 18.82 -35.77
C TYR A 197 -15.73 19.10 -35.34
N ARG A 198 -16.27 20.30 -35.65
CA ARG A 198 -17.62 20.70 -35.25
C ARG A 198 -18.71 19.94 -35.98
N TYR A 199 -18.54 19.68 -37.28
CA TYR A 199 -19.55 19.03 -38.10
C TYR A 199 -19.44 17.50 -38.14
N LEU A 200 -18.25 16.93 -37.95
CA LEU A 200 -18.07 15.48 -38.01
C LEU A 200 -17.84 14.88 -36.63
N LEU A 201 -16.81 15.33 -35.89
CA LEU A 201 -16.44 14.70 -34.61
C LEU A 201 -17.45 14.98 -33.50
N ARG A 202 -17.99 16.20 -33.41
CA ARG A 202 -18.93 16.56 -32.34
C ARG A 202 -20.26 15.78 -32.43
N PRO A 203 -20.97 15.71 -33.58
CA PRO A 203 -22.20 14.93 -33.66
C PRO A 203 -21.94 13.42 -33.62
N VAL A 204 -20.85 12.92 -34.24
CA VAL A 204 -20.50 11.50 -34.17
C VAL A 204 -20.14 11.10 -32.75
N GLY A 205 -19.36 11.91 -32.03
CA GLY A 205 -18.99 11.67 -30.64
C GLY A 205 -20.20 11.67 -29.70
N ILE A 206 -21.12 12.62 -29.86
CA ILE A 206 -22.36 12.69 -29.06
C ILE A 206 -23.29 11.51 -29.42
N GLY A 207 -23.40 11.16 -30.70
CA GLY A 207 -24.16 10.01 -31.17
C GLY A 207 -23.62 8.71 -30.57
N VAL A 208 -22.33 8.44 -30.71
CA VAL A 208 -21.70 7.21 -30.17
C VAL A 208 -21.83 7.16 -28.64
N TYR A 209 -21.60 8.28 -27.95
CA TYR A 209 -21.78 8.32 -26.50
C TYR A 209 -23.21 7.97 -26.09
N ARG A 210 -24.21 8.57 -26.75
CA ARG A 210 -25.61 8.41 -26.35
C ARG A 210 -26.24 7.10 -26.81
N TYR A 211 -25.85 6.59 -27.98
CA TYR A 211 -26.42 5.38 -28.57
C TYR A 211 -25.64 4.11 -28.24
N VAL A 212 -24.36 4.20 -27.90
CA VAL A 212 -23.54 3.01 -27.59
C VAL A 212 -23.15 3.01 -26.13
N LEU A 213 -22.56 4.09 -25.64
CA LEU A 213 -21.96 4.08 -24.29
C LEU A 213 -23.02 4.10 -23.18
N VAL A 214 -24.08 4.88 -23.33
CA VAL A 214 -25.20 4.92 -22.37
C VAL A 214 -25.91 3.57 -22.23
N PRO A 215 -26.36 2.88 -23.30
CA PRO A 215 -26.99 1.58 -23.14
C PRO A 215 -26.02 0.51 -22.65
N LEU A 216 -24.76 0.53 -23.11
CA LEU A 216 -23.75 -0.42 -22.66
C LEU A 216 -23.45 -0.26 -21.16
N TRP A 217 -23.40 0.99 -20.68
CA TRP A 217 -23.29 1.28 -19.25
C TRP A 217 -24.49 0.77 -18.46
N GLN A 218 -25.71 0.98 -18.95
CA GLN A 218 -26.92 0.50 -18.28
C GLN A 218 -26.97 -1.03 -18.21
N VAL A 219 -26.62 -1.73 -19.30
CA VAL A 219 -26.56 -3.19 -19.34
C VAL A 219 -25.52 -3.71 -18.35
N LEU A 220 -24.36 -3.07 -18.26
CA LEU A 220 -23.31 -3.47 -17.31
C LEU A 220 -23.75 -3.27 -15.86
N VAL A 221 -24.37 -2.13 -15.54
CA VAL A 221 -24.91 -1.85 -14.20
C VAL A 221 -26.03 -2.83 -13.86
N TRP A 222 -26.92 -3.13 -14.80
CA TRP A 222 -28.00 -4.09 -14.60
C TRP A 222 -27.45 -5.51 -14.38
N ALA A 223 -26.48 -5.94 -15.20
CA ALA A 223 -25.78 -7.21 -15.04
C ALA A 223 -25.10 -7.31 -13.67
N TRP A 224 -24.45 -6.23 -13.21
CA TRP A 224 -23.85 -6.17 -11.87
C TRP A 224 -24.89 -6.31 -10.75
N HIS A 225 -26.04 -5.65 -10.88
CA HIS A 225 -27.13 -5.75 -9.90
C HIS A 225 -27.76 -7.16 -9.88
N VAL A 226 -27.88 -7.81 -11.04
CA VAL A 226 -28.35 -9.19 -11.17
C VAL A 226 -27.34 -10.15 -10.53
N ALA A 227 -26.06 -10.01 -10.84
CA ALA A 227 -25.00 -10.80 -10.22
C ALA A 227 -25.01 -10.66 -8.68
N GLY A 228 -25.15 -9.43 -8.16
CA GLY A 228 -25.27 -9.18 -6.73
C GLY A 228 -26.54 -9.76 -6.09
N ARG A 229 -27.63 -9.95 -6.83
CA ARG A 229 -28.82 -10.67 -6.36
C ARG A 229 -28.59 -12.19 -6.32
N ILE A 230 -27.96 -12.74 -7.34
CA ILE A 230 -27.64 -14.17 -7.42
C ILE A 230 -26.67 -14.56 -6.31
N VAL A 231 -25.59 -13.80 -6.11
CA VAL A 231 -24.63 -14.06 -5.03
C VAL A 231 -25.29 -14.02 -3.65
N ARG A 232 -26.19 -13.06 -3.40
CA ARG A 232 -26.95 -13.01 -2.13
C ARG A 232 -27.89 -14.20 -1.97
N ALA A 233 -28.53 -14.67 -3.05
CA ALA A 233 -29.39 -15.84 -3.01
C ALA A 233 -28.57 -17.11 -2.71
N VAL A 234 -27.44 -17.30 -3.40
CA VAL A 234 -26.51 -18.41 -3.17
C VAL A 234 -25.98 -18.37 -1.74
N TRP A 235 -25.55 -17.20 -1.25
CA TRP A 235 -25.03 -17.06 0.11
C TRP A 235 -26.08 -17.38 1.18
N ARG A 236 -27.36 -17.02 0.96
CA ARG A 236 -28.45 -17.45 1.86
C ARG A 236 -28.64 -18.96 1.84
N GLY A 237 -28.58 -19.58 0.67
CA GLY A 237 -28.66 -21.03 0.53
C GLY A 237 -27.52 -21.74 1.26
N VAL A 238 -26.29 -21.28 1.06
CA VAL A 238 -25.09 -21.82 1.74
C VAL A 238 -25.16 -21.60 3.24
N ARG A 239 -25.59 -20.42 3.71
CA ARG A 239 -25.71 -20.13 5.13
C ARG A 239 -26.79 -21.00 5.80
N LEU A 240 -27.93 -21.19 5.14
CA LEU A 240 -28.99 -22.08 5.61
C LEU A 240 -28.53 -23.53 5.60
N ALA A 241 -27.87 -23.99 4.54
CA ALA A 241 -27.29 -25.33 4.47
C ALA A 241 -26.25 -25.54 5.57
N GLY A 242 -25.36 -24.58 5.82
CA GLY A 242 -24.41 -24.63 6.92
C GLY A 242 -25.10 -24.65 8.29
N TRP A 243 -26.15 -23.87 8.48
CA TRP A 243 -26.91 -23.85 9.74
C TRP A 243 -27.67 -25.16 9.98
N VAL A 244 -28.28 -25.75 8.95
CA VAL A 244 -29.02 -27.02 9.04
C VAL A 244 -28.04 -28.20 9.17
N LEU A 245 -26.96 -28.21 8.41
CA LEU A 245 -26.01 -29.33 8.38
C LEU A 245 -25.07 -29.34 9.59
N VAL A 246 -24.73 -28.16 10.14
CA VAL A 246 -23.76 -28.05 11.25
C VAL A 246 -24.42 -27.54 12.52
N GLY A 247 -25.22 -26.48 12.44
CA GLY A 247 -25.84 -25.85 13.62
C GLY A 247 -26.88 -26.73 14.30
N TRP A 248 -27.77 -27.36 13.52
CA TRP A 248 -28.83 -28.23 14.04
C TRP A 248 -28.30 -29.52 14.72
N PRO A 249 -27.39 -30.32 14.10
CA PRO A 249 -26.85 -31.50 14.77
C PRO A 249 -25.94 -31.15 15.95
N ALA A 250 -25.17 -30.07 15.89
CA ALA A 250 -24.35 -29.63 17.03
C ALA A 250 -25.22 -29.23 18.24
N ALA A 251 -26.35 -28.55 18.00
CA ALA A 251 -27.31 -28.23 19.06
C ALA A 251 -27.99 -29.48 19.62
N GLN A 252 -28.26 -30.48 18.78
CA GLN A 252 -28.84 -31.75 19.19
C GLN A 252 -27.88 -32.54 20.10
N VAL A 253 -26.60 -32.63 19.73
CA VAL A 253 -25.53 -33.28 20.53
C VAL A 253 -25.31 -32.54 21.85
N TYR A 254 -25.31 -31.20 21.83
CA TYR A 254 -25.22 -30.42 23.06
C TYR A 254 -26.38 -30.73 24.02
N ARG A 255 -27.62 -30.77 23.51
CA ARG A 255 -28.80 -31.09 24.33
C ARG A 255 -28.84 -32.56 24.77
N HIS A 256 -28.46 -33.50 23.91
CA HIS A 256 -28.54 -34.93 24.23
C HIS A 256 -27.39 -35.43 25.08
N VAL A 257 -26.23 -34.76 25.08
CA VAL A 257 -25.04 -35.22 25.81
C VAL A 257 -24.74 -34.33 27.01
N LEU A 258 -24.72 -33.00 26.87
CA LEU A 258 -24.36 -32.14 28.01
C LEU A 258 -25.51 -31.96 29.01
N THR A 259 -26.76 -32.00 28.58
CA THR A 259 -27.90 -31.88 29.51
C THR A 259 -28.01 -33.09 30.46
N PRO A 260 -27.96 -34.36 30.02
CA PRO A 260 -27.98 -35.49 30.95
C PRO A 260 -26.73 -35.55 31.83
N VAL A 261 -25.55 -35.21 31.31
CA VAL A 261 -24.33 -35.11 32.12
C VAL A 261 -24.48 -34.04 33.21
N GLY A 262 -25.11 -32.91 32.88
CA GLY A 262 -25.43 -31.86 33.86
C GLY A 262 -26.38 -32.34 34.96
N HIS A 263 -27.39 -33.15 34.62
CA HIS A 263 -28.30 -33.76 35.59
C HIS A 263 -27.58 -34.78 36.49
N VAL A 264 -26.76 -35.66 35.92
CA VAL A 264 -26.00 -36.66 36.69
C VAL A 264 -25.03 -35.99 37.66
N VAL A 265 -24.29 -34.97 37.20
CA VAL A 265 -23.37 -34.22 38.08
C VAL A 265 -24.14 -33.52 39.20
N ARG A 266 -25.31 -32.94 38.90
CA ARG A 266 -26.15 -32.26 39.89
C ARG A 266 -26.71 -33.23 40.93
N ASP A 267 -27.13 -34.42 40.52
CA ASP A 267 -27.68 -35.42 41.42
C ASP A 267 -26.58 -36.06 42.28
N VAL A 268 -25.41 -36.35 41.71
CA VAL A 268 -24.23 -36.79 42.49
C VAL A 268 -23.84 -35.75 43.54
N TRP A 269 -23.82 -34.46 43.18
CA TRP A 269 -23.52 -33.39 44.13
C TRP A 269 -24.55 -33.24 45.25
N ARG A 270 -25.83 -33.50 44.96
CA ARG A 270 -26.89 -33.53 45.98
C ARG A 270 -26.69 -34.69 46.95
N THR A 271 -26.36 -35.87 46.46
CA THR A 271 -26.09 -37.05 47.29
C THR A 271 -24.87 -36.84 48.19
N VAL A 272 -23.77 -36.31 47.64
CA VAL A 272 -22.57 -35.95 48.41
C VAL A 272 -22.89 -34.90 49.48
N ARG A 273 -23.72 -33.90 49.16
CA ARG A 273 -24.10 -32.88 50.14
C ARG A 273 -24.97 -33.47 51.27
N ALA A 274 -25.84 -34.42 50.96
CA ALA A 274 -26.68 -35.09 51.94
C ALA A 274 -25.83 -35.94 52.90
N THR A 275 -24.91 -36.75 52.38
CA THR A 275 -24.01 -37.57 53.20
C THR A 275 -23.09 -36.70 54.07
N VAL A 276 -22.55 -35.60 53.55
CA VAL A 276 -21.76 -34.66 54.36
C VAL A 276 -22.59 -34.02 55.47
N ARG A 277 -23.87 -33.69 55.22
CA ARG A 277 -24.77 -33.13 56.25
C ARG A 277 -25.10 -34.14 57.34
N GLU A 278 -25.33 -35.40 56.97
CA GLU A 278 -25.58 -36.48 57.93
C GLU A 278 -24.35 -36.75 58.79
N VAL A 279 -23.18 -36.92 58.17
CA VAL A 279 -21.91 -37.11 58.91
C VAL A 279 -21.65 -35.93 59.83
N ARG A 280 -21.89 -34.69 59.37
CA ARG A 280 -21.74 -33.50 60.21
C ARG A 280 -22.74 -33.47 61.37
N ALA A 281 -23.99 -33.89 61.14
CA ALA A 281 -25.00 -33.95 62.18
C ALA A 281 -24.66 -35.00 63.24
N ASP A 282 -24.16 -36.17 62.83
CA ASP A 282 -23.72 -37.22 63.74
C ASP A 282 -22.46 -36.84 64.51
N VAL A 283 -21.45 -36.28 63.84
CA VAL A 283 -20.26 -35.73 64.50
C VAL A 283 -20.66 -34.65 65.52
N ARG A 284 -21.61 -33.77 65.17
CA ARG A 284 -22.13 -32.76 66.09
C ARG A 284 -22.88 -33.39 67.28
N ARG A 285 -23.70 -34.41 67.06
CA ARG A 285 -24.40 -35.12 68.15
C ARG A 285 -23.42 -35.80 69.10
N VAL A 286 -22.38 -36.43 68.56
CA VAL A 286 -21.37 -37.14 69.36
C VAL A 286 -20.50 -36.15 70.13
N LEU A 287 -20.11 -35.02 69.54
CA LEU A 287 -19.26 -34.01 70.19
C LEU A 287 -20.01 -33.08 71.15
N PHE A 288 -21.27 -32.74 70.86
CA PHE A 288 -22.01 -31.69 71.59
C PHE A 288 -23.26 -32.18 72.33
N GLY A 289 -23.58 -33.48 72.26
CA GLY A 289 -24.84 -34.01 72.78
C GLY A 289 -26.04 -33.70 71.88
N GLY A 290 -27.05 -34.59 71.89
CA GLY A 290 -28.24 -34.46 71.06
C GLY A 290 -29.14 -33.29 71.46
N PRO A 291 -29.80 -32.60 70.50
CA PRO A 291 -30.71 -31.51 70.82
C PRO A 291 -31.81 -32.02 71.76
N GLY A 292 -31.92 -31.34 72.91
CA GLY A 292 -32.96 -31.56 73.90
C GLY A 292 -34.33 -31.65 73.23
N ARG A 293 -35.04 -32.71 73.60
CA ARG A 293 -36.41 -33.01 73.23
C ARG A 293 -37.28 -31.82 73.64
N GLU A 294 -37.83 -31.06 72.68
CA GLU A 294 -38.89 -30.09 72.97
C GLU A 294 -40.23 -30.53 72.37
N PRO A 295 -41.34 -30.29 73.09
CA PRO A 295 -42.52 -31.13 73.05
C PRO A 295 -43.55 -30.72 71.99
N VAL A 296 -44.41 -31.70 71.72
CA VAL A 296 -45.65 -31.65 70.94
C VAL A 296 -46.44 -30.37 71.17
N ARG A 297 -46.52 -29.52 70.14
CA ARG A 297 -47.53 -28.46 70.04
C ARG A 297 -48.47 -28.78 68.88
N SER A 298 -49.52 -29.53 69.21
CA SER A 298 -50.69 -29.69 68.37
C SER A 298 -51.41 -28.35 68.21
N ARG A 299 -51.68 -27.95 66.96
CA ARG A 299 -52.79 -27.05 66.65
C ARG A 299 -53.41 -27.47 65.31
N ALA A 300 -54.49 -28.23 65.44
CA ALA A 300 -55.52 -28.39 64.43
C ALA A 300 -56.25 -27.04 64.16
N ARG A 301 -56.98 -26.98 63.03
CA ARG A 301 -57.81 -25.88 62.46
C ARG A 301 -57.12 -25.09 61.35
N THR A 302 -57.69 -24.89 60.15
CA THR A 302 -59.09 -24.94 59.67
C THR A 302 -59.12 -25.01 58.13
N LEU A 303 -60.13 -25.69 57.59
CA LEU A 303 -61.01 -25.33 56.46
C LEU A 303 -60.46 -24.85 55.11
N GLY A 304 -61.02 -25.46 54.04
CA GLY A 304 -61.44 -24.82 52.77
C GLY A 304 -60.31 -24.31 51.87
N SER A 305 -60.25 -24.57 50.57
CA SER A 305 -61.30 -24.44 49.56
C SER A 305 -60.81 -25.22 48.32
N THR A 306 -61.49 -26.26 47.82
CA THR A 306 -62.41 -26.18 46.65
C THR A 306 -62.21 -24.88 45.84
N THR A 307 -61.93 -24.89 44.54
CA THR A 307 -62.87 -25.32 43.51
C THR A 307 -62.14 -25.32 42.17
N ALA A 308 -62.44 -26.32 41.35
CA ALA A 308 -62.12 -26.36 39.94
C ALA A 308 -62.75 -25.19 39.16
N ALA A 309 -62.05 -24.68 38.15
CA ALA A 309 -62.62 -24.03 36.96
C ALA A 309 -61.47 -23.93 35.94
N GLY A 310 -61.47 -24.70 34.86
CA GLY A 310 -62.25 -24.38 33.65
C GLY A 310 -61.26 -23.77 32.64
N LYS A 311 -60.66 -24.55 31.74
CA LYS A 311 -61.17 -24.72 30.36
C LYS A 311 -62.28 -23.72 29.97
N ASN A 312 -61.92 -22.88 29.00
CA ASN A 312 -62.75 -22.19 28.00
C ASN A 312 -63.01 -20.68 28.21
N ALA A 313 -62.34 -19.91 27.33
CA ALA A 313 -62.86 -18.79 26.53
C ALA A 313 -62.94 -17.38 27.20
N PRO A 314 -63.30 -16.31 26.44
CA PRO A 314 -62.37 -15.44 25.71
C PRO A 314 -62.54 -13.95 26.12
N ALA A 315 -61.63 -13.06 25.70
CA ALA A 315 -61.88 -11.61 25.77
C ALA A 315 -61.17 -10.85 24.64
N PRO A 316 -61.92 -10.23 23.70
CA PRO A 316 -61.46 -9.11 22.92
C PRO A 316 -62.02 -7.81 23.52
N GLU A 317 -61.18 -6.97 24.11
CA GLU A 317 -61.60 -5.61 24.47
C GLU A 317 -61.28 -4.66 23.31
N ILE A 318 -62.34 -4.35 22.57
CA ILE A 318 -62.48 -3.14 21.78
C ILE A 318 -63.15 -2.12 22.71
N SER A 319 -62.49 -1.01 23.01
CA SER A 319 -63.14 0.27 23.36
C SER A 319 -62.14 1.43 23.37
N LEU A 320 -62.32 2.27 22.35
CA LEU A 320 -62.54 3.72 22.52
C LEU A 320 -61.44 4.54 23.23
N HIS A 321 -60.62 5.21 22.43
CA HIS A 321 -60.23 6.58 22.73
C HIS A 321 -60.43 7.44 21.48
N GLU A 322 -61.63 8.01 21.42
CA GLU A 322 -61.94 9.27 20.79
C GLU A 322 -61.27 10.41 21.59
N GLN A 323 -61.07 11.56 20.93
CA GLN A 323 -60.45 12.82 21.37
C GLN A 323 -58.95 12.97 21.07
N LYS A 324 -58.48 14.05 20.45
CA LYS A 324 -59.10 15.26 19.89
C LYS A 324 -57.98 15.97 19.10
N GLN A 325 -58.28 16.37 17.86
CA GLN A 325 -58.30 17.78 17.39
C GLN A 325 -56.98 18.56 17.49
N GLY A 326 -56.47 18.97 16.32
CA GLY A 326 -55.36 19.91 16.16
C GLY A 326 -54.74 19.75 14.78
#